data_AF-A0A4P9ZNM6-F1
#
_entry.id   AF-A0A4P9ZNM6-F1
#
_cell.length_a   1.000
_cell.length_b   1.000
_cell.length_c   1.000
_cell.angle_alpha   90.00
_cell.angle_beta   90.00
_cell.angle_gamma   90.00
#
_symmetry.space_group_name_H-M   'P 1'
#
loop_
_entity.id
_entity.type
_entity.pdbx_description
1 polymer ?
#
loop_
_entity_poly.entity_id
_entity_poly.type
_entity_poly.pdbx_seq_one_letter_code
_entity_poly.pdbx_strand_id
1 'polypeptide(L)' 'MDPEDYDKLEEPSDEENDMLDLAFGLTETSRLGCQVVMTKDLDGLVVRMPSATRNMAVDGFKPKPH' A
#
# COMPACT_ATOMS: atom_id res chain seq x y z
N MET A 1 -5.41 -0.09 -5.85
CA MET A 1 -6.75 -0.43 -5.31
C MET A 1 -7.78 -0.27 -6.41
N ASP A 2 -9.04 -0.67 -6.20
CA ASP A 2 -10.10 -0.30 -7.14
C ASP A 2 -10.32 1.23 -7.10
N PRO A 3 -10.56 1.90 -8.24
CA PRO A 3 -10.64 3.36 -8.28
C PRO A 3 -11.71 3.94 -7.37
N GLU A 4 -12.88 3.29 -7.29
CA GLU A 4 -14.00 3.72 -6.46
C GLU A 4 -13.68 3.76 -4.96
N ASP A 5 -12.78 2.88 -4.51
CA ASP A 5 -12.33 2.87 -3.11
C ASP A 5 -11.17 3.83 -2.86
N TYR A 6 -10.33 4.05 -3.88
CA TYR A 6 -9.25 5.03 -3.81
C TYR A 6 -9.80 6.46 -3.64
N ASP A 7 -10.87 6.80 -4.35
CA ASP A 7 -11.51 8.12 -4.27
C ASP A 7 -12.14 8.42 -2.90
N LYS A 8 -12.34 7.41 -2.05
CA LYS A 8 -12.84 7.56 -0.67
C LYS A 8 -11.71 7.88 0.33
N LEU A 9 -10.45 7.72 -0.08
CA LEU A 9 -9.30 7.98 0.76
C LEU A 9 -8.87 9.45 0.67
N GLU A 10 -8.26 9.95 1.73
CA GLU A 10 -7.57 11.23 1.69
C GLU A 10 -6.39 11.16 0.72
N GLU A 11 -6.06 12.26 0.05
CA GLU A 11 -4.90 12.31 -0.85
C GLU A 11 -3.60 11.91 -0.12
N PRO A 12 -2.68 11.20 -0.79
CA PRO A 12 -1.39 10.86 -0.21
C PRO A 12 -0.60 12.13 0.12
N SER A 13 0.07 12.13 1.27
CA SER A 13 0.97 13.23 1.64
C SER A 13 2.23 13.24 0.75
N ASP A 14 2.92 14.38 0.70
CA ASP A 14 4.19 14.50 -0.04
C ASP A 14 5.22 13.46 0.43
N GLU A 15 5.31 13.22 1.75
CA GLU A 15 6.19 12.20 2.33
C GLU A 15 5.79 10.77 1.92
N GLU A 16 4.49 10.50 1.78
CA GLU A 16 3.99 9.22 1.27
C GLU A 16 4.40 9.03 -0.19
N ASN A 17 4.23 10.06 -1.02
CA ASN A 17 4.59 10.04 -2.44
C ASN A 17 6.10 9.82 -2.63
N ASP A 18 6.94 10.50 -1.86
CA ASP A 18 8.40 10.31 -1.89
C ASP A 18 8.81 8.87 -1.58
N MET A 19 8.12 8.21 -0.65
CA MET A 19 8.36 6.81 -0.33
C MET A 19 7.79 5.85 -1.37
N LEU A 20 6.65 6.19 -1.97
CA LEU A 20 6.03 5.43 -3.04
C LEU A 20 6.89 5.44 -4.31
N ASP A 21 7.58 6.53 -4.62
CA ASP A 21 8.49 6.60 -5.78
C ASP A 21 9.61 5.54 -5.75
N LEU A 22 9.95 5.04 -4.57
CA LEU A 22 10.94 3.98 -4.39
C LEU A 22 10.38 2.56 -4.60
N ALA A 23 9.07 2.40 -4.69
CA ALA A 23 8.41 1.10 -4.78
C ALA A 23 8.22 0.63 -6.23
N PHE A 24 8.44 -0.67 -6.45
CA PHE A 24 8.40 -1.27 -7.77
C PHE A 24 6.96 -1.59 -8.19
N GLY A 25 6.61 -1.26 -9.43
CA GLY A 25 5.30 -1.59 -10.00
C GLY A 25 4.15 -0.80 -9.40
N LEU A 26 4.39 0.48 -9.05
CA LEU A 26 3.34 1.38 -8.60
C LEU A 26 2.27 1.60 -9.67
N THR A 27 1.05 1.82 -9.19
CA THR A 27 -0.10 2.22 -9.99
C THR A 27 -0.66 3.52 -9.42
N GLU A 28 -1.48 4.24 -10.19
CA GLU A 28 -2.09 5.52 -9.76
C GLU A 28 -2.94 5.38 -8.49
N THR A 29 -3.43 4.16 -8.20
CA THR A 29 -4.23 3.85 -7.01
C THR A 29 -3.44 3.11 -5.93
N SER A 30 -2.11 3.18 -5.96
CA SER A 30 -1.22 2.61 -4.94
C SER A 30 -1.11 3.53 -3.73
N ARG A 31 -1.15 2.94 -2.52
CA ARG A 31 -0.97 3.64 -1.24
C ARG A 31 -0.07 2.85 -0.31
N LEU A 32 0.57 3.54 0.62
CA LEU A 32 1.24 2.88 1.74
C LEU A 32 0.18 2.36 2.71
N GLY A 33 0.11 1.04 2.88
CA GLY A 33 -0.90 0.42 3.75
C GLY A 33 -0.88 0.91 5.20
N CYS A 34 0.23 1.49 5.69
CA CYS A 34 0.30 2.09 7.01
C CYS A 34 -0.35 3.48 7.11
N GLN A 35 -0.55 4.18 5.99
CA GLN A 35 -1.17 5.51 5.93
C GLN A 35 -2.68 5.43 5.65
N VAL A 36 -3.18 4.26 5.24
CA VAL A 36 -4.61 4.04 5.02
C VAL A 36 -5.30 3.75 6.36
N VAL A 37 -6.00 4.76 6.89
CA VAL A 37 -6.79 4.62 8.12
C VAL A 37 -8.15 4.01 7.78
N MET A 38 -8.47 2.87 8.41
CA MET A 38 -9.74 2.17 8.17
C MET A 38 -10.93 2.94 8.77
N THR A 39 -11.93 3.21 7.93
CA THR A 39 -13.21 3.83 8.31
C THR A 39 -14.37 2.93 7.89
N LYS A 40 -15.59 3.26 8.32
CA LYS A 40 -16.79 2.50 7.91
C LYS A 40 -17.10 2.62 6.42
N ASP A 41 -16.65 3.68 5.78
CA ASP A 41 -16.88 3.93 4.34
C ASP A 41 -15.98 3.04 3.46
N LEU A 42 -14.99 2.41 4.06
CA LEU A 42 -14.08 1.43 3.44
C LEU A 42 -14.53 -0.02 3.70
N ASP A 43 -15.74 -0.24 4.20
CA ASP A 43 -16.28 -1.60 4.33
C ASP A 43 -16.44 -2.26 2.94
N GLY A 44 -15.83 -3.43 2.76
CA GLY A 44 -15.73 -4.10 1.47
C GLY A 44 -14.53 -3.71 0.60
N LEU A 45 -13.61 -2.87 1.10
CA LEU A 45 -12.40 -2.45 0.39
C LEU A 45 -11.64 -3.63 -0.23
N VAL A 46 -11.41 -3.55 -1.54
CA VAL A 46 -10.58 -4.53 -2.27
C VAL A 46 -9.21 -3.93 -2.60
N VAL A 47 -8.16 -4.54 -2.06
CA VAL A 47 -6.78 -4.15 -2.32
C VAL A 47 -6.01 -5.23 -3.05
N ARG A 48 -5.16 -4.80 -3.99
CA ARG A 48 -4.21 -5.69 -4.66
C ARG A 48 -2.82 -5.43 -4.11
N MET A 49 -2.18 -6.48 -3.60
CA MET A 49 -0.78 -6.40 -3.18
C MET A 49 0.15 -6.44 -4.40
N PRO A 50 1.22 -5.62 -4.44
CA PRO A 50 2.18 -5.65 -5.54
C PRO A 50 2.94 -6.98 -5.57
N SER A 51 3.38 -7.40 -6.76
CA SER A 51 4.07 -8.69 -6.97
C SER A 51 5.45 -8.79 -6.31
N ALA A 52 6.05 -7.64 -5.97
CA ALA A 52 7.30 -7.56 -5.24
C ALA A 52 7.13 -6.63 -4.05
N THR A 53 7.56 -7.06 -2.86
CA THR A 53 7.60 -6.24 -1.67
C THR A 53 8.86 -6.57 -0.90
N ARG A 54 9.66 -5.56 -0.56
CA ARG A 54 11.00 -5.72 0.02
C ARG A 54 11.03 -6.56 1.30
N ASN A 55 9.93 -6.55 2.07
CA ASN A 55 9.83 -7.15 3.41
C ASN A 55 8.68 -8.16 3.57
N MET A 56 8.07 -8.65 2.48
CA MET A 56 6.97 -9.61 2.63
C MET A 56 7.53 -11.01 2.94
N ALA A 57 7.74 -11.28 4.23
CA ALA A 57 8.00 -12.62 4.74
C ALA A 57 6.66 -13.34 4.91
N VAL A 58 6.19 -13.98 3.84
CA VAL A 58 5.10 -14.96 3.94
C VAL A 58 5.74 -16.23 4.53
N ASP A 59 5.24 -16.70 5.68
CA ASP A 59 5.64 -17.94 6.37
C ASP A 59 7.06 -17.99 6.99
N GLY A 60 7.26 -17.29 8.11
CA GLY A 60 8.35 -17.60 9.06
C GLY A 60 9.77 -17.31 8.55
N PHE A 61 9.91 -16.65 7.40
CA PHE A 61 11.21 -16.27 6.86
C PHE A 61 11.86 -15.17 7.71
N LYS A 62 12.92 -15.53 8.45
CA LYS A 62 13.80 -14.57 9.13
C LYS A 62 14.88 -14.11 8.15
N PRO A 63 14.83 -12.87 7.63
CA PRO A 63 15.90 -12.35 6.80
C PRO A 63 17.21 -12.31 7.61
N LYS A 64 18.32 -12.76 7.01
CA LYS A 64 19.63 -12.62 7.67
C LYS A 64 19.98 -11.13 7.78
N PRO A 65 20.45 -10.67 8.95
CA PRO A 65 20.99 -9.32 9.06
C PRO A 65 22.19 -9.20 8.12
N HIS A 66 22.27 -8.06 7.45
CA HIS A 66 23.43 -7.69 6.64
C HIS A 66 24.62 -7.37 7.53
#